data_AF-A0A7C7Q3R8-F1
#
_entry.id   AF-A0A7C7Q3R8-F1
#
_cell.length_a   1.000
_cell.length_b   1.000
_cell.length_c   1.000
_cell.angle_alpha   90.00
_cell.angle_beta   90.00
_cell.angle_gamma   90.00
#
_symmetry.space_group_name_H-M   'P 1'
#
loop_
_entity.id
_entity.type
_entity.pdbx_description
1 polymer ?
#
loop_
_entity_poly.entity_id
_entity_poly.type
_entity_poly.pdbx_seq_one_letter_code
_entity_poly.pdbx_strand_id
1 'polypeptide(L)' 'MLEMPLSAQVYLRKKIHISGKSYYYIHIPAKVGSDSQFPFKEGDKLQMVIDPSKKKIILTKVTDKRKVKVRST' A
#
# COMPACT_ATOMS: atom_id res chain seq x y z
N MET A 1 -14.00 18.66 -11.18
CA MET A 1 -14.45 17.25 -11.25
C MET A 1 -13.84 16.52 -10.06
N LEU A 2 -14.63 15.80 -9.27
CA LEU A 2 -14.14 15.05 -8.11
C LEU A 2 -13.52 13.75 -8.62
N GLU A 3 -12.22 13.53 -8.41
CA GLU A 3 -11.58 12.27 -8.81
C GLU A 3 -12.14 11.13 -7.95
N MET A 4 -12.68 10.10 -8.59
CA MET A 4 -13.17 8.92 -7.90
C MET A 4 -12.02 7.97 -7.61
N PRO A 5 -11.98 7.31 -6.43
CA PRO A 5 -10.93 6.36 -6.12
C PRO A 5 -11.00 5.12 -7.03
N LEU A 6 -9.85 4.67 -7.53
CA LEU A 6 -9.72 3.39 -8.22
C LEU A 6 -10.08 2.26 -7.25
N SER A 7 -10.96 1.34 -7.67
CA SER A 7 -11.38 0.19 -6.86
C SER A 7 -11.40 -1.10 -7.66
N ALA A 8 -11.04 -2.20 -6.99
CA ALA A 8 -11.14 -3.56 -7.52
C ALA A 8 -11.25 -4.56 -6.37
N GLN A 9 -11.89 -5.70 -6.64
CA GLN A 9 -11.89 -6.83 -5.71
C GLN A 9 -10.68 -7.74 -5.99
N VAL A 10 -10.01 -8.15 -4.92
CA VAL A 10 -8.78 -8.94 -4.97
C VAL A 10 -8.78 -9.95 -3.83
N TYR A 11 -7.99 -11.02 -3.97
CA TYR A 11 -7.85 -12.04 -2.93
C TYR A 11 -6.54 -11.88 -2.20
N LEU A 12 -6.57 -11.99 -0.87
CA LEU A 12 -5.38 -12.14 -0.06
C LEU A 12 -4.85 -13.56 -0.23
N ARG A 13 -3.67 -13.69 -0.82
CA ARG A 13 -3.02 -14.98 -1.07
C ARG A 13 -1.87 -15.19 -0.09
N LYS A 14 -1.54 -16.46 0.19
CA LYS A 14 -0.43 -16.86 1.05
C LYS A 14 0.53 -17.75 0.28
N LYS A 15 1.84 -17.49 0.40
CA LYS A 15 2.90 -18.33 -0.16
C LYS A 15 3.82 -18.74 0.98
N ILE A 16 4.11 -20.02 1.05
CA ILE A 16 5.09 -20.58 1.98
C ILE A 16 6.42 -20.63 1.22
N HIS A 17 7.40 -19.90 1.71
CA HIS A 17 8.76 -19.94 1.20
C HIS A 17 9.45 -21.21 1.67
N ILE A 18 10.41 -21.73 0.90
CA ILE A 18 11.17 -22.95 1.24
C ILE A 18 11.92 -22.85 2.57
N SER A 19 12.19 -21.63 3.04
CA SER A 19 12.80 -21.37 4.36
C SER A 19 11.81 -21.47 5.53
N GLY A 20 10.57 -21.94 5.30
CA GLY A 20 9.50 -22.01 6.30
C GLY A 20 8.80 -20.68 6.61
N LYS A 21 9.29 -19.56 6.06
CA LYS A 21 8.65 -18.24 6.22
C LYS A 21 7.43 -18.15 5.31
N SER A 22 6.30 -17.66 5.83
CA SER A 22 5.11 -17.44 5.02
C SER A 22 4.87 -15.96 4.78
N TYR A 23 4.56 -15.61 3.53
CA TYR A 23 4.27 -14.25 3.11
C TYR A 23 2.87 -14.18 2.53
N TYR A 24 2.16 -13.10 2.87
CA TYR A 24 0.91 -12.76 2.22
C TYR A 24 1.17 -11.79 1.06
N TYR A 25 0.38 -11.93 0.00
CA TYR A 25 0.46 -11.05 -1.18
C TYR A 25 -0.93 -10.72 -1.69
N ILE A 26 -1.06 -9.49 -2.20
CA ILE A 26 -2.26 -8.98 -2.88
C ILE A 26 -1.79 -8.55 -4.26
N HIS A 27 -2.45 -9.03 -5.31
CA HIS A 27 -2.16 -8.59 -6.67
C HIS A 27 -2.97 -7.33 -6.97
N ILE A 28 -2.31 -6.33 -7.56
CA ILE A 28 -2.99 -5.16 -8.11
C ILE A 28 -3.40 -5.52 -9.54
N PRO A 29 -4.70 -5.55 -9.87
CA PRO A 29 -5.14 -5.89 -11.23
C PRO A 29 -4.60 -4.91 -12.26
N ALA A 30 -4.27 -5.38 -13.46
CA ALA A 30 -3.72 -4.56 -14.53
C ALA A 30 -4.58 -3.33 -14.85
N LYS A 31 -5.91 -3.45 -14.77
CA LYS A 31 -6.87 -2.35 -14.95
C LYS A 31 -6.64 -1.20 -13.95
N VAL A 32 -6.25 -1.50 -12.71
CA VAL A 32 -5.96 -0.49 -11.69
C VAL A 32 -4.52 0.00 -11.81
N GLY A 33 -3.57 -0.91 -12.00
CA GLY A 33 -2.13 -0.57 -12.03
C GLY A 33 -1.68 0.20 -13.28
N SER A 34 -2.42 0.08 -14.39
CA SER A 34 -2.13 0.82 -15.64
C SER A 34 -2.87 2.15 -15.74
N ASP A 35 -3.72 2.46 -14.76
CA ASP A 35 -4.49 3.70 -14.76
C ASP A 35 -3.58 4.90 -14.46
N SER A 36 -3.77 6.00 -15.17
CA SER A 36 -3.01 7.24 -14.98
C SER A 36 -3.11 7.82 -13.56
N GLN A 37 -4.17 7.49 -12.82
CA GLN A 37 -4.39 7.93 -11.44
C GLN A 37 -3.67 7.03 -10.42
N PHE A 38 -3.03 5.93 -10.83
CA PHE A 38 -2.33 5.01 -9.93
C PHE A 38 -0.99 5.61 -9.45
N PRO A 39 -0.86 6.00 -8.15
CA PRO A 39 0.26 6.83 -7.70
C PRO A 39 1.47 6.03 -7.19
N PHE A 40 1.48 4.70 -7.37
CA PHE A 40 2.50 3.80 -6.86
C PHE A 40 3.39 3.27 -7.98
N LYS A 41 4.66 3.01 -7.65
CA LYS A 41 5.65 2.44 -8.56
C LYS A 41 6.42 1.31 -7.87
N GLU A 42 7.04 0.46 -8.67
CA GLU A 42 7.97 -0.53 -8.15
C GLU A 42 9.09 0.15 -7.34
N GLY A 43 9.43 -0.44 -6.19
CA GLY A 43 10.43 0.12 -5.26
C GLY A 43 9.92 1.19 -4.29
N ASP A 44 8.68 1.68 -4.44
CA ASP A 44 8.09 2.60 -3.47
C ASP A 44 8.04 1.96 -2.07
N LYS A 45 8.52 2.71 -1.06
CA LYS A 45 8.40 2.29 0.34
C LYS A 45 7.00 2.60 0.85
N LEU A 46 6.34 1.60 1.41
CA LEU A 46 5.00 1.71 1.98
C LEU A 46 5.01 1.45 3.49
N GLN A 47 4.21 2.21 4.22
CA GLN A 47 3.85 1.90 5.60
C GLN A 47 2.58 1.05 5.58
N MET A 48 2.61 -0.08 6.29
CA MET A 48 1.47 -0.97 6.44
C MET A 48 0.86 -0.85 7.84
N VAL A 49 -0.45 -0.65 7.90
CA VAL A 49 -1.23 -0.63 9.14
C VAL A 49 -2.38 -1.62 9.00
N ILE A 50 -2.58 -2.44 10.04
CA ILE A 50 -3.73 -3.35 10.15
C ILE A 50 -4.67 -2.75 11.20
N ASP A 51 -5.92 -2.50 10.82
CA ASP A 51 -7.01 -2.12 11.73
C ASP A 51 -7.99 -3.29 11.85
N PRO A 52 -7.88 -4.12 12.90
CA PRO A 52 -8.75 -5.27 13.09
C PRO A 52 -10.21 -4.89 13.33
N SER A 53 -10.46 -3.76 14.00
CA SER A 53 -11.81 -3.31 14.34
C SER A 53 -12.63 -2.99 13.09
N LYS A 54 -11.98 -2.41 12.08
CA LYS A 54 -12.59 -2.07 10.79
C LYS A 54 -12.37 -3.13 9.71
N LYS A 55 -11.61 -4.19 10.02
CA LYS A 55 -11.20 -5.23 9.06
C LYS A 55 -10.50 -4.64 7.83
N LYS A 56 -9.61 -3.67 8.04
CA LYS A 56 -8.90 -2.96 6.97
C LYS A 56 -7.40 -3.20 7.03
N ILE A 57 -6.81 -3.36 5.84
CA ILE A 57 -5.37 -3.21 5.61
C ILE A 57 -5.19 -1.87 4.92
N ILE A 58 -4.32 -1.02 5.47
CA ILE A 58 -4.06 0.32 4.94
C ILE A 58 -2.59 0.38 4.57
N LEU A 59 -2.32 0.68 3.29
CA LEU A 59 -0.97 0.91 2.76
C LEU A 59 -0.84 2.37 2.37
N THR A 60 0.14 3.06 2.93
CA THR A 60 0.39 4.48 2.69
C THR A 60 1.81 4.68 2.19
N LYS A 61 1.99 5.52 1.16
CA LYS A 61 3.32 5.86 0.64
C LYS A 61 4.14 6.58 1.71
N VAL A 62 5.35 6.09 1.97
CA VAL A 62 6.30 6.77 2.86
C VAL A 62 7.01 7.81 2.02
N THR A 63 6.59 9.06 2.14
CA THR A 63 7.38 10.18 1.64
C THR A 63 8.43 10.53 2.70
N ASP A 64 9.71 10.57 2.34
CA ASP A 64 10.74 11.16 3.20
C ASP A 64 10.51 12.67 3.29
N LYS A 65 9.52 13.08 4.10
CA LYS A 65 9.42 14.46 4.55
C LYS A 65 10.60 14.65 5.50
N ARG A 66 11.68 15.24 4.98
CA ARG A 66 12.77 15.83 5.76
C ARG A 66 12.19 16.37 7.07
N LYS A 67 12.78 15.94 8.20
CA LYS A 67 12.52 16.46 9.54
C LYS A 67 12.25 17.96 9.46
N VAL A 68 10.99 18.38 9.61
CA VAL A 68 10.69 19.78 9.88
C VAL A 68 11.28 20.01 11.25
N LYS A 69 12.46 20.64 11.27
CA LYS A 69 13.14 21.09 12.47
C LYS A 69 12.17 22.05 13.14
N VAL A 70 11.43 21.57 14.13
CA VAL A 70 10.65 22.43 15.04
C VAL A 70 11.71 23.31 15.70
N ARG A 71 11.81 24.56 15.24
CA ARG A 71 12.52 25.60 15.96
C ARG A 71 11.68 25.86 17.20
N SER A 72 12.10 25.28 18.32
CA SER A 72 11.77 25.81 19.64
C SER A 72 12.51 27.14 19.77
N THR A 73 11.76 28.23 19.74
CA THR A 73 12.17 29.56 20.19
C THR A 73 11.06 30.06 21.09
#